data_AF-A0A962TXP3-F1
#
_entry.id   AF-A0A962TXP3-F1
#
_cell.length_a   1.000
_cell.length_b   1.000
_cell.length_c   1.000
_cell.angle_alpha   90.00
_cell.angle_beta   90.00
_cell.angle_gamma   90.00
#
_symmetry.space_group_name_H-M   'P 1'
#
loop_
_entity.id
_entity.type
_entity.pdbx_description
1 polymer ?
#
loop_
_entity_poly.entity_id
_entity_poly.type
_entity_poly.pdbx_seq_one_letter_code
_entity_poly.pdbx_strand_id
1 'polypeptide(L)'
;MMRLSRFLLVLLALSFVAFVPTSAHATAKPWIWGWWPSHWRNLDFQPYLKGEKLSQRSLWDNDQWTPEDWIKDAGDARRIMRDLYAANIVTNQYEDSDDIPVLEVGYGYKKLSGLDRRRVLQFIDYVFEITTSEPNGMFFIYYYDKSEPIGLYNQYGLQDY
;
A
#
# COMPACT_ATOMS: atom_id res chain seq x y z
N MET A 1 -18.76 71.18 -19.27
CA MET A 1 -18.34 69.76 -19.33
C MET A 1 -19.56 68.83 -19.46
N MET A 2 -20.22 68.75 -20.63
CA MET A 2 -21.44 67.93 -20.83
C MET A 2 -21.47 67.14 -22.15
N ARG A 3 -20.32 66.97 -22.83
CA ARG A 3 -20.26 66.28 -24.14
C ARG A 3 -19.50 64.94 -24.14
N LEU A 4 -18.77 64.60 -23.07
CA LEU A 4 -17.99 63.35 -23.01
C LEU A 4 -18.80 62.12 -22.57
N SER A 5 -19.88 62.27 -21.80
CA SER A 5 -20.61 61.09 -21.25
C SER A 5 -21.49 60.38 -22.27
N ARG A 6 -21.96 61.08 -23.32
CA ARG A 6 -22.79 60.48 -24.37
C ARG A 6 -22.01 59.55 -25.31
N PHE A 7 -20.71 59.79 -25.49
CA PHE A 7 -19.84 58.93 -26.31
C PHE A 7 -19.46 57.62 -25.60
N LEU A 8 -19.28 57.67 -24.28
CA LEU A 8 -18.94 56.48 -23.48
C LEU A 8 -20.08 55.46 -23.39
N LEU A 9 -21.34 55.91 -23.39
CA LEU A 9 -22.51 55.03 -23.37
C LEU A 9 -22.69 54.24 -24.68
N VAL A 10 -22.34 54.82 -25.83
CA VAL A 10 -22.43 54.13 -27.13
C VAL A 10 -21.34 53.07 -27.27
N LEU A 11 -20.13 53.34 -26.77
CA LEU A 11 -19.02 52.38 -26.75
C LEU A 11 -19.27 51.20 -25.80
N LEU A 12 -19.93 51.42 -24.66
CA LEU A 12 -20.29 50.35 -23.73
C LEU A 12 -21.44 49.47 -24.25
N ALA A 13 -22.33 50.01 -25.09
CA ALA A 13 -23.40 49.24 -25.72
C ALA A 13 -22.89 48.38 -26.89
N LEU A 14 -21.85 48.81 -27.61
CA LEU A 14 -21.27 48.04 -28.71
C LEU A 14 -20.40 46.85 -28.25
N SER A 15 -19.82 46.89 -27.05
CA SER A 15 -19.00 45.79 -26.52
C SER A 15 -19.81 44.58 -26.06
N PHE A 16 -21.14 44.71 -25.91
CA PHE A 16 -22.03 43.60 -25.51
C PHE A 16 -22.52 42.72 -26.67
N VAL A 17 -22.32 43.12 -27.93
CA VAL A 17 -22.84 42.38 -29.10
C VAL A 17 -21.88 41.27 -29.60
N ALA A 18 -20.66 41.17 -29.07
CA ALA A 18 -19.66 40.20 -29.53
C ALA A 18 -19.69 38.83 -28.85
N PHE A 19 -20.52 38.63 -27.82
CA PHE A 19 -20.63 37.34 -27.12
C PHE A 19 -21.84 36.54 -27.63
N VAL A 20 -21.75 36.07 -28.89
CA VAL A 20 -22.64 35.00 -29.35
C VAL A 20 -22.19 33.74 -28.60
N PRO A 21 -23.04 33.09 -27.79
CA PRO A 21 -22.69 31.82 -27.17
C PRO A 21 -22.51 30.80 -28.30
N THR A 22 -21.27 30.38 -28.53
CA THR A 22 -21.02 29.19 -29.33
C THR A 22 -21.65 28.02 -28.58
N SER A 23 -22.55 27.29 -29.26
CA SER A 23 -23.08 26.05 -28.73
C SER A 23 -21.91 25.11 -28.47
N ALA A 24 -21.65 24.81 -27.20
CA ALA A 24 -20.74 23.74 -26.82
C ALA A 24 -21.38 22.43 -27.29
N HIS A 25 -21.01 21.97 -28.49
CA HIS A 25 -21.36 20.66 -28.96
C HIS A 25 -20.57 19.64 -28.13
N ALA A 26 -21.19 19.11 -27.09
CA ALA A 26 -20.64 17.98 -26.37
C ALA A 26 -20.69 16.78 -27.31
N THR A 27 -19.53 16.35 -27.81
CA THR A 27 -19.39 15.11 -28.56
C THR A 27 -19.93 13.98 -27.69
N ALA A 28 -20.82 13.14 -28.24
CA ALA A 28 -21.42 12.04 -27.50
C ALA A 28 -20.31 11.18 -26.88
N LYS A 29 -20.28 11.10 -25.55
CA LYS A 29 -19.29 10.27 -24.84
C LYS A 29 -19.57 8.81 -25.20
N PRO A 30 -18.57 8.04 -25.67
CA PRO A 30 -18.78 6.64 -25.98
C PRO A 30 -19.20 5.89 -24.71
N TRP A 31 -20.09 4.91 -24.88
CA TRP A 31 -20.65 4.13 -23.79
C TRP A 31 -19.55 3.30 -23.12
N ILE A 32 -19.33 3.47 -21.81
CA ILE A 32 -18.25 2.84 -21.02
C ILE A 32 -18.12 1.31 -21.12
N TRP A 33 -19.11 0.62 -21.67
CA TRP A 33 -19.13 -0.84 -21.85
C TRP A 33 -18.78 -1.29 -23.27
N GLY A 34 -18.41 -0.36 -24.16
CA GLY A 34 -17.98 -0.67 -25.52
C GLY A 34 -16.52 -1.14 -25.56
N TRP A 35 -16.28 -2.32 -26.13
CA TRP A 35 -14.92 -2.85 -26.29
C TRP A 35 -14.60 -3.02 -27.78
N TRP A 36 -14.03 -2.00 -28.41
CA TRP A 36 -13.45 -2.10 -29.75
C TRP A 36 -12.17 -1.25 -29.85
N PRO A 37 -11.22 -1.55 -30.74
CA PRO A 37 -9.87 -0.96 -30.71
C PRO A 37 -9.81 0.57 -30.79
N SER A 38 -10.78 1.21 -31.47
CA SER A 38 -10.86 2.67 -31.57
C SER A 38 -11.71 3.33 -30.48
N HIS A 39 -12.35 2.57 -29.58
CA HIS A 39 -13.25 3.08 -28.54
C HIS A 39 -12.58 4.12 -27.64
N TRP A 40 -11.30 3.92 -27.35
CA TRP A 40 -10.51 4.75 -26.45
C TRP A 40 -9.80 5.92 -27.16
N ARG A 41 -9.87 6.00 -28.49
CA ARG A 41 -9.30 7.13 -29.24
C ARG A 41 -10.14 8.37 -28.92
N ASN A 42 -9.51 9.36 -28.28
CA ASN A 42 -10.10 10.64 -27.84
C ASN A 42 -10.82 10.63 -26.47
N LEU A 43 -10.55 9.63 -25.61
CA LEU A 43 -10.90 9.73 -24.19
C LEU A 43 -9.70 10.29 -23.40
N ASP A 44 -9.96 11.23 -22.49
CA ASP A 44 -8.97 11.70 -21.49
C ASP A 44 -8.60 10.60 -20.47
N PHE A 45 -9.31 9.47 -20.52
CA PHE A 45 -9.05 8.29 -19.71
C PHE A 45 -7.99 7.41 -20.38
N GLN A 46 -6.83 7.29 -19.74
CA GLN A 46 -5.80 6.31 -20.12
C GLN A 46 -5.91 5.10 -19.15
N PRO A 47 -6.46 3.95 -19.58
CA PRO A 47 -6.71 2.80 -18.70
C PRO A 47 -5.44 2.16 -18.13
N TYR A 48 -4.28 2.51 -18.69
CA TYR A 48 -2.98 2.01 -18.27
C TYR A 48 -2.15 3.17 -17.75
N LEU A 49 -1.66 3.04 -16.52
CA LEU A 49 -0.73 3.97 -15.91
C LEU A 49 0.51 4.10 -16.81
N LYS A 50 0.74 5.28 -17.37
CA LYS A 50 1.99 5.58 -18.06
C LYS A 50 3.07 5.86 -17.02
N GLY A 51 4.10 5.03 -17.01
CA GLY A 51 5.27 5.16 -16.15
C GLY A 51 5.45 3.93 -15.27
N GLU A 52 6.71 3.62 -14.94
CA GLU A 52 7.02 2.68 -13.87
C GLU A 52 6.26 3.13 -12.62
N LYS A 53 5.33 2.30 -12.15
CA LYS A 53 4.84 2.47 -10.78
C LYS A 53 6.10 2.41 -9.91
N LEU A 54 6.38 3.49 -9.18
CA LEU A 54 7.25 3.39 -8.01
C LEU A 54 6.66 2.26 -7.17
N SER A 55 7.29 1.09 -7.22
CA SER A 55 6.88 -0.02 -6.36
C SER A 55 7.08 0.49 -4.93
N GLN A 56 6.13 0.24 -4.03
CA GLN A 56 6.34 0.58 -2.61
C GLN A 56 7.64 -0.05 -2.06
N ARG A 57 8.13 -1.13 -2.71
CA ARG A 57 9.44 -1.74 -2.46
C ARG A 57 10.59 -0.73 -2.55
N SER A 58 10.59 0.17 -3.55
CA SER A 58 11.67 1.16 -3.70
C SER A 58 11.69 2.23 -2.61
N LEU A 59 10.60 2.39 -1.85
CA LEU A 59 10.56 3.27 -0.67
C LEU A 59 11.19 2.59 0.56
N TRP A 60 11.42 1.29 0.51
CA TRP A 60 11.95 0.48 1.61
C TRP A 60 13.36 -0.04 1.35
N ASP A 61 13.91 0.14 0.15
CA ASP A 61 15.24 -0.35 -0.24
C ASP A 61 16.39 0.23 0.61
N ASN A 62 16.16 1.38 1.27
CA ASN A 62 17.14 2.00 2.18
C ASN A 62 16.79 1.81 3.67
N ASP A 63 15.85 0.91 4.01
CA ASP A 63 15.58 0.61 5.41
C ASP A 63 16.81 -0.06 6.04
N GLN A 64 17.35 0.56 7.08
CA GLN A 64 18.52 0.07 7.83
C GLN A 64 18.12 -0.53 9.19
N TRP A 65 16.81 -0.67 9.44
CA TRP A 65 16.31 -1.20 10.70
C TRP A 65 16.85 -2.61 10.97
N THR A 66 17.24 -2.87 12.22
CA THR A 66 17.59 -4.21 12.71
C THR A 66 16.79 -4.58 13.96
N PRO A 67 16.66 -5.88 14.30
CA PRO A 67 16.03 -6.31 15.55
C PRO A 67 16.57 -5.62 16.81
N GLU A 68 17.87 -5.32 16.84
CA GLU A 68 18.53 -4.61 17.94
C GLU A 68 18.02 -3.18 18.14
N ASP A 69 17.53 -2.51 17.10
CA ASP A 69 16.96 -1.17 17.22
C ASP A 69 15.72 -1.19 18.13
N TRP A 70 14.87 -2.21 18.03
CA TRP A 70 13.74 -2.36 18.95
C TRP A 70 14.22 -2.68 20.38
N ILE A 71 15.27 -3.50 20.51
CA ILE A 71 15.81 -3.88 21.83
C ILE A 71 16.41 -2.66 22.53
N LYS A 72 17.10 -1.79 21.79
CA LYS A 72 17.67 -0.55 22.32
C LYS A 72 16.61 0.36 22.96
N ASP A 73 15.44 0.44 22.35
CA ASP A 73 14.33 1.28 22.83
C ASP A 73 13.54 0.60 23.96
N ALA A 74 13.29 -0.70 23.86
CA ALA A 74 12.50 -1.46 24.84
C ALA A 74 13.30 -1.84 26.10
N GLY A 75 14.61 -2.07 25.94
CA GLY A 75 15.54 -2.54 26.96
C GLY A 75 15.86 -4.04 26.88
N ASP A 76 14.88 -4.89 26.53
CA ASP A 76 15.12 -6.32 26.27
C ASP A 76 14.14 -6.91 25.25
N ALA A 77 14.51 -8.07 24.69
CA ALA A 77 13.68 -8.78 23.70
C ALA A 77 12.36 -9.32 24.28
N ARG A 78 12.37 -9.70 25.56
CA ARG A 78 11.18 -10.26 26.25
C ARG A 78 10.06 -9.25 26.36
N ARG A 79 10.39 -7.98 26.60
CA ARG A 79 9.42 -6.88 26.60
C ARG A 79 8.77 -6.72 25.24
N ILE A 80 9.55 -6.74 24.16
CA ILE A 80 9.02 -6.63 22.80
C ILE A 80 8.08 -7.81 22.52
N MET A 81 8.51 -9.05 22.81
CA MET A 81 7.64 -10.22 22.64
C MET A 81 6.33 -10.08 23.41
N ARG A 82 6.39 -9.68 24.69
CA ARG A 82 5.19 -9.43 25.49
C ARG A 82 4.29 -8.37 24.86
N ASP A 83 4.86 -7.29 24.34
CA ASP A 83 4.11 -6.19 23.74
C ASP A 83 3.50 -6.61 22.38
N LEU A 84 4.16 -7.49 21.61
CA LEU A 84 3.61 -8.13 20.40
C LEU A 84 2.38 -9.01 20.71
N TYR A 85 2.46 -9.80 21.78
CA TYR A 85 1.31 -10.58 22.28
C TYR A 85 0.18 -9.66 22.77
N ALA A 86 0.51 -8.66 23.59
CA ALA A 86 -0.48 -7.71 24.11
C ALA A 86 -1.18 -6.91 23.00
N ALA A 87 -0.49 -6.64 21.89
CA ALA A 87 -1.03 -5.96 20.71
C ALA A 87 -1.83 -6.89 19.77
N ASN A 88 -1.98 -8.18 20.09
CA ASN A 88 -2.62 -9.18 19.22
C ASN A 88 -1.94 -9.25 17.83
N ILE A 89 -0.62 -9.07 17.82
CA ILE A 89 0.21 -9.26 16.62
C ILE A 89 0.63 -10.72 16.55
N VAL A 90 1.15 -11.26 17.64
CA VAL A 90 1.39 -12.70 17.82
C VAL A 90 0.32 -13.24 18.76
N THR A 91 -0.28 -14.37 18.40
CA THR A 91 -1.29 -15.04 19.23
C THR A 91 -0.78 -16.35 19.80
N ASN A 92 0.00 -17.10 19.03
CA ASN A 92 0.55 -18.38 19.47
C ASN A 92 1.86 -18.73 18.74
N GLN A 93 2.64 -19.63 19.33
CA GLN A 93 3.85 -20.20 18.75
C GLN A 93 3.88 -21.70 19.12
N TYR A 94 3.99 -22.57 18.13
CA TYR A 94 3.96 -24.03 18.31
C TYR A 94 4.65 -24.74 17.15
N GLU A 95 4.91 -26.03 17.29
CA GLU A 95 5.35 -26.90 16.20
C GLU A 95 4.15 -27.72 15.70
N ASP A 96 4.03 -27.87 14.38
CA ASP A 96 2.99 -28.70 13.79
C ASP A 96 3.29 -30.21 13.92
N SER A 97 2.47 -31.05 13.29
CA SER A 97 2.65 -32.51 13.35
C SER A 97 3.93 -33.03 12.69
N ASP A 98 4.58 -32.20 11.87
CA ASP A 98 5.81 -32.53 11.16
C ASP A 98 7.03 -31.82 11.80
N ASP A 99 6.88 -31.37 13.06
CA ASP A 99 7.88 -30.62 13.83
C ASP A 99 8.32 -29.30 13.16
N ILE A 100 7.45 -28.72 12.32
CA ILE A 100 7.73 -27.44 11.65
C ILE A 100 7.26 -26.30 12.56
N PRO A 101 8.12 -25.32 12.88
CA PRO A 101 7.71 -24.17 13.67
C PRO A 101 6.60 -23.35 12.97
N VAL A 102 5.61 -22.96 13.76
CA VAL A 102 4.46 -22.17 13.33
C VAL A 102 4.30 -20.95 14.22
N LEU A 103 4.17 -19.80 13.57
CA LEU A 103 3.78 -18.54 14.18
C LEU A 103 2.31 -18.25 13.86
N GLU A 104 1.47 -18.27 14.88
CA GLU A 104 0.10 -17.80 14.75
C GLU A 104 0.04 -16.29 15.03
N VAL A 105 -0.55 -15.56 14.09
CA VAL A 105 -0.68 -14.11 14.12
C VAL A 105 -2.14 -13.67 14.19
N GLY A 106 -2.31 -12.51 14.84
CA GLY A 106 -3.62 -11.99 15.17
C GLY A 106 -4.09 -10.82 14.32
N TYR A 107 -5.17 -10.18 14.78
CA TYR A 107 -5.76 -9.04 14.08
C TYR A 107 -4.83 -7.82 14.05
N GLY A 108 -3.96 -7.65 15.05
CA GLY A 108 -2.93 -6.61 15.07
C GLY A 108 -1.96 -6.73 13.89
N TYR A 109 -1.50 -7.96 13.60
CA TYR A 109 -0.61 -8.22 12.47
C TYR A 109 -1.24 -7.89 11.12
N LYS A 110 -2.54 -8.17 10.97
CA LYS A 110 -3.29 -7.83 9.75
C LYS A 110 -3.28 -6.33 9.43
N LYS A 111 -3.21 -5.48 10.45
CA LYS A 111 -3.18 -4.01 10.28
C LYS A 111 -1.79 -3.46 9.95
N LEU A 112 -0.74 -4.24 10.17
CA LEU A 112 0.64 -3.82 9.91
C LEU A 112 0.88 -3.60 8.41
N SER A 113 1.77 -2.65 8.11
CA SER A 113 2.30 -2.49 6.77
C SER A 113 3.12 -3.73 6.38
N GLY A 114 3.34 -3.95 5.08
CA GLY A 114 4.19 -5.07 4.64
C GLY A 114 5.62 -4.99 5.18
N LEU A 115 6.13 -3.78 5.42
CA LEU A 115 7.42 -3.57 6.07
C LEU A 115 7.40 -4.00 7.53
N ASP A 116 6.41 -3.53 8.30
CA ASP A 116 6.31 -3.85 9.73
C ASP A 116 6.05 -5.34 9.97
N ARG A 117 5.29 -6.00 9.08
CA ARG A 117 5.14 -7.45 9.10
C ARG A 117 6.49 -8.15 8.98
N ARG A 118 7.32 -7.76 8.00
CA ARG A 118 8.67 -8.31 7.84
C ARG A 118 9.54 -8.08 9.09
N ARG A 119 9.50 -6.88 9.66
CA ARG A 119 10.26 -6.55 10.88
C ARG A 119 9.83 -7.41 12.07
N VAL A 120 8.53 -7.65 12.25
CA VAL A 120 8.01 -8.56 13.28
C VAL A 120 8.57 -9.98 13.08
N LEU A 121 8.51 -10.52 11.87
CA LEU A 121 8.98 -11.87 11.59
C LEU A 121 10.50 -11.98 11.74
N GLN A 122 11.25 -10.98 11.28
CA GLN A 122 12.70 -10.91 11.45
C GLN A 122 13.10 -10.81 12.93
N PHE A 123 12.33 -10.08 13.73
CA PHE A 123 12.55 -10.03 15.17
C PHE A 123 12.26 -11.37 15.86
N ILE A 124 11.21 -12.07 15.46
CA ILE A 124 10.90 -13.41 15.98
C ILE A 124 12.02 -14.39 15.63
N ASP A 125 12.47 -14.39 14.38
CA ASP A 125 13.60 -15.19 13.95
C ASP A 125 14.89 -14.85 14.71
N TYR A 126 15.14 -13.57 14.98
CA TYR A 126 16.27 -13.14 15.81
C TYR A 126 16.20 -13.69 17.24
N VAL A 127 15.01 -13.75 17.84
CA VAL A 127 14.83 -14.23 19.23
C VAL A 127 14.94 -15.75 19.33
N PHE A 128 14.48 -16.49 18.33
CA PHE A 128 14.38 -17.95 18.38
C PHE A 128 15.36 -18.68 17.46
N GLU A 129 16.12 -17.95 16.64
CA GLU A 129 17.15 -18.45 15.73
C GLU A 129 16.65 -19.53 14.75
N ILE A 130 15.36 -19.49 14.39
CA ILE A 130 14.67 -20.56 13.63
C ILE A 130 15.31 -20.79 12.26
N THR A 131 15.62 -19.71 11.53
CA THR A 131 16.17 -19.84 10.17
C THR A 131 17.64 -20.26 10.17
N THR A 132 18.33 -20.07 11.28
CA THR A 132 19.75 -20.40 11.45
C THR A 132 19.99 -21.72 12.16
N SER A 133 18.98 -22.27 12.85
CA SER A 133 19.11 -23.53 13.58
C SER A 133 19.26 -24.74 12.67
N GLU A 134 18.75 -24.66 11.42
CA GLU A 134 18.76 -25.75 10.44
C GLU A 134 19.07 -25.25 9.01
N PRO A 135 19.67 -26.06 8.11
CA PRO A 135 20.04 -25.64 6.74
C PRO A 135 18.90 -25.07 5.88
N ASN A 136 17.66 -25.46 6.17
CA ASN A 136 16.45 -24.94 5.54
C ASN A 136 15.46 -24.43 6.60
N GLY A 137 15.98 -23.87 7.69
CA GLY A 137 15.18 -23.35 8.80
C GLY A 137 14.11 -22.37 8.29
N MET A 138 12.87 -22.64 8.69
CA MET A 138 11.72 -21.85 8.30
C MET A 138 10.61 -21.98 9.34
N PHE A 139 9.68 -21.05 9.31
CA PHE A 139 8.42 -21.18 10.02
C PHE A 139 7.25 -20.71 9.17
N PHE A 140 6.11 -21.38 9.35
CA PHE A 140 4.87 -20.97 8.72
C PHE A 140 4.18 -19.87 9.52
N ILE A 141 3.40 -19.07 8.81
CA ILE A 141 2.62 -17.99 9.40
C ILE A 141 1.14 -18.31 9.17
N TYR A 142 0.35 -18.36 10.25
CA TYR A 142 -1.08 -18.63 10.21
C TYR A 142 -1.86 -17.48 10.82
N TYR A 143 -3.04 -17.16 10.30
CA TYR A 143 -4.03 -16.46 11.11
C TYR A 143 -4.72 -17.46 12.02
N TYR A 144 -5.03 -17.06 13.25
CA TYR A 144 -5.73 -17.90 14.23
C TYR A 144 -7.07 -18.50 13.73
N ASP A 145 -7.68 -17.88 12.72
CA ASP A 145 -8.96 -18.29 12.13
C ASP A 145 -8.82 -19.08 10.82
N LYS A 146 -7.59 -19.42 10.40
CA LYS A 146 -7.32 -20.11 9.14
C LYS A 146 -6.65 -21.46 9.34
N SER A 147 -7.05 -22.42 8.51
CA SER A 147 -6.43 -23.75 8.42
C SER A 147 -5.27 -23.84 7.44
N GLU A 148 -5.05 -22.79 6.64
CA GLU A 148 -3.98 -22.70 5.65
C GLU A 148 -3.00 -21.60 6.03
N PRO A 149 -1.69 -21.81 5.80
CA PRO A 149 -0.69 -20.79 6.03
C PRO A 149 -0.96 -19.60 5.11
N ILE A 150 -0.68 -18.39 5.60
CA ILE A 150 -0.75 -17.17 4.81
C ILE A 150 0.60 -16.77 4.20
N GLY A 151 1.65 -17.47 4.60
CA GLY A 151 3.00 -17.29 4.10
C GLY A 151 3.99 -18.11 4.91
N LEU A 152 5.25 -17.98 4.53
CA LEU A 152 6.39 -18.59 5.22
C LEU A 152 7.49 -17.55 5.41
N TYR A 153 8.30 -17.73 6.45
CA TYR A 153 9.52 -16.95 6.65
C TYR A 153 10.73 -17.88 6.70
N ASN A 154 11.79 -17.53 5.96
CA ASN A 154 13.06 -18.26 5.93
C ASN A 154 14.24 -17.29 5.74
N GLN A 155 15.44 -17.82 5.49
CA GLN A 155 16.65 -17.00 5.23
C GLN A 155 16.51 -15.98 4.08
N TYR A 156 15.53 -16.16 3.18
CA TYR A 156 15.23 -15.22 2.09
C TYR A 156 14.18 -14.17 2.46
N GLY A 157 13.69 -14.20 3.70
CA GLY A 157 12.64 -13.34 4.24
C GLY A 157 11.23 -13.92 4.08
N LEU A 158 10.24 -13.03 4.26
CA LEU A 158 8.81 -13.35 4.12
C LEU A 158 8.44 -13.67 2.66
N GLN A 159 7.77 -14.80 2.46
CA GLN A 159 7.13 -15.19 1.21
C GLN A 159 5.62 -15.33 1.46
N ASP A 160 4.84 -14.39 0.93
CA ASP A 160 3.37 -14.42 1.01
C ASP A 160 2.78 -15.40 -0.03
N TYR A 161 1.65 -16.03 0.30
CA TYR A 161 0.88 -16.89 -0.62
C TYR A 161 -0.30 -16.17 -1.28
#